data_AF-A0A9Q0TIF4-F1
#
_entry.id   AF-A0A9Q0TIF4-F1
#
_cell.length_a   1.000
_cell.length_b   1.000
_cell.length_c   1.000
_cell.angle_alpha   90.00
_cell.angle_beta   90.00
_cell.angle_gamma   90.00
#
_symmetry.space_group_name_H-M   'P 1'
#
loop_
_entity.id
_entity.type
_entity.pdbx_description
1 polymer ?
#
loop_
_entity_poly.entity_id
_entity_poly.type
_entity_poly.pdbx_seq_one_letter_code
_entity_poly.pdbx_strand_id
1 'polypeptide(L)'
;MRDNLTQFANEIGLSFELDVINFDSLEQNCYSLPFFRTNENEAVVVNFPIWCSSNQPSALPSLLRFIKQLSPKIVVSLDQGCDRSDLPFPQHILHAFQSHVNLLESLDAVNATTDAVNKIERFLLQPRIESTVLGRLRAPEKMPNWKTIFASVGFYPVTFSNFTETQAECVVKRTPARGFHVEKRQALLVLCWQRRELMSASAWRC
;
A
#
# COMPACT_ATOMS: atom_id res chain seq x y z
N MET A 1 -7.52 -19.35 2.07
CA MET A 1 -6.47 -18.52 2.71
C MET A 1 -6.19 -19.01 4.12
N ARG A 2 -7.19 -19.04 5.03
CA ARG A 2 -7.03 -19.55 6.39
C ARG A 2 -6.34 -20.91 6.45
N ASP A 3 -6.91 -21.91 5.77
CA ASP A 3 -6.39 -23.29 5.83
C ASP A 3 -4.94 -23.39 5.36
N ASN A 4 -4.58 -22.71 4.26
CA ASN A 4 -3.20 -22.69 3.76
C ASN A 4 -2.23 -22.05 4.76
N LEU A 5 -2.62 -20.97 5.44
CA LEU A 5 -1.77 -20.29 6.42
C LEU A 5 -1.63 -21.13 7.70
N THR A 6 -2.71 -21.74 8.17
CA THR A 6 -2.70 -22.64 9.32
C THR A 6 -1.86 -23.89 9.04
N GLN A 7 -1.99 -24.48 7.85
CA GLN A 7 -1.16 -25.61 7.44
C GLN A 7 0.32 -25.23 7.42
N PHE A 8 0.67 -24.12 6.77
CA PHE A 8 2.06 -23.66 6.70
C PHE A 8 2.63 -23.38 8.11
N ALA A 9 1.85 -22.75 9.00
CA ALA A 9 2.26 -22.50 10.38
C ALA A 9 2.52 -23.81 11.15
N ASN A 10 1.65 -24.82 10.98
CA ASN A 10 1.84 -26.14 11.59
C ASN A 10 3.12 -26.83 11.08
N GLU A 11 3.42 -26.71 9.78
CA GLU A 11 4.62 -27.29 9.15
C GLU A 11 5.92 -26.71 9.73
N ILE A 12 5.92 -25.43 10.11
CA ILE A 12 7.06 -24.74 10.74
C ILE A 12 6.98 -24.71 12.28
N GLY A 13 5.99 -25.38 12.88
CA GLY A 13 5.83 -25.50 14.33
C GLY A 13 5.39 -24.21 15.05
N LEU A 14 4.70 -23.30 14.36
CA LEU A 14 4.17 -22.05 14.93
C LEU A 14 2.69 -22.19 15.31
N SER A 15 2.32 -21.69 16.49
CA SER A 15 0.92 -21.46 16.84
C SER A 15 0.40 -20.24 16.06
N PHE A 16 -0.71 -20.42 15.35
CA PHE A 16 -1.25 -19.40 14.44
C PHE A 16 -2.77 -19.34 14.51
N GLU A 17 -3.30 -18.13 14.58
CA GLU A 17 -4.72 -17.81 14.55
C GLU A 17 -4.99 -16.75 13.48
N LEU A 18 -6.12 -16.86 12.78
CA LEU A 18 -6.55 -15.91 11.76
C LEU A 18 -8.01 -15.50 11.93
N ASP A 19 -8.17 -14.26 12.36
CA ASP A 19 -9.45 -13.58 12.41
C ASP A 19 -9.66 -12.70 11.18
N VAL A 20 -10.85 -12.84 10.58
CA VAL A 20 -11.26 -12.05 9.42
C VAL A 20 -12.42 -11.16 9.86
N ILE A 21 -12.24 -9.85 9.75
CA ILE A 21 -13.20 -8.85 10.20
C ILE A 21 -13.73 -8.09 8.98
N ASN A 22 -15.05 -7.90 8.90
CA ASN A 22 -15.65 -7.08 7.86
C ASN A 22 -15.52 -5.59 8.21
N PHE A 23 -14.97 -4.81 7.27
CA PHE A 23 -14.72 -3.38 7.43
C PHE A 23 -16.01 -2.55 7.50
N ASP A 24 -17.09 -2.97 6.85
CA ASP A 24 -18.38 -2.27 6.93
C ASP A 24 -18.94 -2.27 8.37
N SER A 25 -18.52 -3.24 9.19
CA SER A 25 -18.87 -3.33 10.62
C SER A 25 -18.01 -2.44 11.52
N LEU A 26 -16.84 -2.00 11.03
CA LEU A 26 -15.93 -1.07 11.71
C LEU A 26 -16.46 0.37 11.63
N GLU A 27 -16.96 0.81 10.48
CA GLU A 27 -17.49 2.18 10.31
C GLU A 27 -18.63 2.51 11.28
N GLN A 28 -19.45 1.53 11.65
CA GLN A 28 -20.55 1.69 12.60
C GLN A 28 -20.10 1.67 14.07
N ASN A 29 -18.92 1.10 14.38
CA ASN A 29 -18.47 0.79 15.74
C ASN A 29 -17.04 1.23 16.05
N CYS A 30 -16.49 2.21 15.30
CA CYS A 30 -15.10 2.71 15.42
C CYS A 30 -14.63 3.09 16.84
N TYR A 31 -15.54 3.17 17.83
CA TYR A 31 -15.24 3.56 19.20
C TYR A 31 -15.47 2.45 20.26
N SER A 32 -15.86 1.23 19.88
CA SER A 32 -16.29 0.22 20.86
C SER A 32 -15.86 -1.22 20.58
N LEU A 33 -14.97 -1.48 19.62
CA LEU A 33 -14.64 -2.86 19.26
C LEU A 33 -13.86 -3.59 20.36
N PRO A 34 -14.42 -4.65 20.98
CA PRO A 34 -13.73 -5.49 21.96
C PRO A 34 -12.70 -6.43 21.33
N PHE A 35 -12.57 -6.44 20.00
CA PHE A 35 -11.80 -7.43 19.24
C PHE A 35 -10.30 -7.23 19.31
N PHE A 36 -9.84 -5.99 19.46
CA PHE A 36 -8.42 -5.69 19.67
C PHE A 36 -8.17 -5.41 21.15
N ARG A 37 -8.58 -6.34 22.02
CA ARG A 37 -7.96 -6.41 23.35
C ARG A 37 -6.55 -6.94 23.13
N THR A 38 -5.66 -6.04 22.74
CA THR A 38 -4.24 -6.34 22.70
C THR A 38 -3.85 -6.73 24.12
N ASN A 39 -3.44 -7.98 24.28
CA ASN A 39 -2.87 -8.40 25.54
C ASN A 39 -1.60 -7.56 25.77
N GLU A 40 -1.30 -7.14 27.00
CA GLU A 40 -0.17 -6.22 27.25
C GLU A 40 1.18 -6.79 26.78
N ASN A 41 1.25 -8.12 26.55
CA ASN A 41 2.41 -8.83 26.07
C ASN A 41 2.49 -8.99 24.53
N GLU A 42 1.52 -8.50 23.77
CA GLU A 42 1.49 -8.65 22.31
C GLU A 42 2.08 -7.45 21.58
N ALA A 43 2.92 -7.72 20.57
CA ALA A 43 3.44 -6.70 19.67
C ALA A 43 2.54 -6.57 18.44
N VAL A 44 1.88 -5.42 18.31
CA VAL A 44 0.99 -5.14 17.17
C VAL A 44 1.78 -4.56 16.01
N VAL A 45 1.56 -5.10 14.81
CA VAL A 45 2.10 -4.60 13.54
C VAL A 45 0.94 -4.43 12.57
N VAL A 46 0.92 -3.31 11.86
CA VAL A 46 -0.16 -2.98 10.91
C VAL A 46 0.43 -2.84 9.50
N ASN A 47 -0.13 -3.59 8.54
CA ASN A 47 0.12 -3.38 7.12
C ASN A 47 -1.06 -2.59 6.53
N PHE A 48 -0.83 -1.34 6.15
CA PHE A 48 -1.85 -0.39 5.70
C PHE A 48 -1.55 0.17 4.31
N PRO A 49 -2.05 -0.46 3.23
CA PRO A 49 -1.92 0.08 1.88
C PRO A 49 -2.77 1.34 1.70
N ILE A 50 -2.17 2.42 1.20
CA ILE A 50 -2.83 3.75 1.17
C ILE A 50 -4.01 3.78 0.19
N TRP A 51 -3.92 3.02 -0.89
CA TRP A 51 -5.00 2.92 -1.88
C TRP A 51 -6.28 2.30 -1.32
N CYS A 52 -6.26 1.66 -0.15
CA CYS A 52 -7.49 1.20 0.51
C CYS A 52 -8.44 2.36 0.87
N SER A 53 -7.92 3.58 1.02
CA SER A 53 -8.70 4.78 1.31
C SER A 53 -8.95 5.67 0.09
N SER A 54 -8.58 5.25 -1.13
CA SER A 54 -8.70 6.10 -2.34
C SER A 54 -10.15 6.45 -2.69
N ASN A 55 -11.10 5.56 -2.38
CA ASN A 55 -12.54 5.78 -2.63
C ASN A 55 -13.21 6.68 -1.58
N GLN A 56 -12.64 6.77 -0.38
CA GLN A 56 -13.13 7.62 0.71
C GLN A 56 -11.96 8.37 1.37
N PRO A 57 -11.36 9.32 0.65
CA PRO A 57 -10.17 10.04 1.12
C PRO A 57 -10.39 10.70 2.50
N SER A 58 -11.57 11.28 2.72
CA SER A 58 -11.95 11.93 3.98
C SER A 58 -12.00 11.01 5.20
N ALA A 59 -12.12 9.69 5.02
CA ALA A 59 -12.13 8.72 6.11
C ALA A 59 -10.72 8.39 6.65
N LEU A 60 -9.68 8.68 5.86
CA LEU A 60 -8.29 8.32 6.18
C LEU A 60 -7.83 8.83 7.55
N PRO A 61 -8.05 10.11 7.95
CA PRO A 61 -7.63 10.57 9.28
C PRO A 61 -8.28 9.79 10.43
N SER A 62 -9.57 9.43 10.30
CA SER A 62 -10.29 8.65 11.31
C SER A 62 -9.77 7.23 11.40
N LEU A 63 -9.48 6.60 10.26
CA LEU A 63 -8.90 5.28 10.21
C LEU A 63 -7.49 5.24 10.81
N LEU A 64 -6.66 6.26 10.56
CA LEU A 64 -5.33 6.35 11.17
C LEU A 64 -5.42 6.57 12.68
N ARG A 65 -6.42 7.31 13.20
CA ARG A 65 -6.64 7.43 14.65
C ARG A 65 -7.02 6.08 15.27
N PHE A 66 -7.87 5.31 14.61
CA PHE A 66 -8.19 3.95 15.02
C PHE A 66 -6.94 3.06 15.04
N ILE A 67 -6.13 3.07 13.97
CA ILE A 67 -4.86 2.33 13.92
C ILE A 67 -3.94 2.76 15.07
N LYS A 68 -3.88 4.05 15.40
CA LYS A 68 -3.07 4.55 16.52
C LYS A 68 -3.56 4.04 17.88
N GLN A 69 -4.87 3.87 18.08
CA GLN A 69 -5.43 3.30 19.32
C GLN A 69 -4.99 1.86 19.55
N LEU A 70 -4.66 1.10 18.49
CA LEU A 70 -4.08 -0.24 18.60
C LEU A 70 -2.64 -0.23 19.14
N SER A 71 -2.03 0.95 19.31
CA SER A 71 -0.65 1.14 19.75
C SER A 71 0.38 0.29 18.99
N PRO A 72 0.36 0.29 17.63
CA PRO A 72 1.25 -0.55 16.84
C PRO A 72 2.71 -0.17 17.05
N LYS A 73 3.56 -1.19 17.14
CA LYS A 73 5.03 -1.02 17.16
C LYS A 73 5.54 -0.53 15.82
N ILE A 74 4.88 -0.87 14.73
CA ILE A 74 5.18 -0.39 13.39
C ILE A 74 3.93 -0.45 12.51
N VAL A 75 3.78 0.55 11.64
CA VAL A 75 2.84 0.56 10.53
C VAL A 75 3.65 0.57 9.23
N VAL A 76 3.40 -0.38 8.34
CA VAL A 76 4.00 -0.41 7.00
C VAL A 76 2.93 0.03 6.00
N SER A 77 3.25 1.01 5.16
CA SER A 77 2.33 1.53 4.16
C SER A 77 2.95 1.50 2.77
N LEU A 78 2.12 1.12 1.80
CA LEU A 78 2.46 1.05 0.39
C LEU A 78 1.69 2.11 -0.39
N ASP A 79 2.42 2.86 -1.21
CA ASP A 79 1.93 3.88 -2.12
C ASP A 79 2.27 3.44 -3.55
N GLN A 80 1.33 3.61 -4.48
CA GLN A 80 1.55 3.29 -5.90
C GLN A 80 1.96 4.53 -6.69
N GLY A 81 2.06 5.69 -6.06
CA GLY A 81 2.52 6.94 -6.67
C GLY A 81 1.58 7.52 -7.72
N CYS A 82 0.67 6.74 -8.32
CA CYS A 82 -0.24 7.17 -9.38
C CYS A 82 -1.24 8.22 -8.93
N ASP A 83 -1.73 8.14 -7.70
CA ASP A 83 -2.70 9.08 -7.12
C ASP A 83 -1.99 10.30 -6.54
N ARG A 84 -2.22 11.44 -7.19
CA ARG A 84 -1.71 12.76 -6.79
C ARG A 84 -2.86 13.72 -6.59
N SER A 85 -3.76 13.33 -5.69
CA SER A 85 -4.94 14.10 -5.35
C SER A 85 -4.66 15.48 -4.71
N ASP A 86 -3.40 15.76 -4.37
CA ASP A 86 -2.91 17.08 -3.99
C ASP A 86 -2.81 18.06 -5.18
N LEU A 87 -2.73 17.57 -6.41
CA LEU A 87 -2.56 18.37 -7.63
C LEU A 87 -3.92 18.83 -8.24
N PRO A 88 -3.93 19.91 -9.05
CA PRO A 88 -5.05 20.23 -9.93
C PRO A 88 -5.40 19.08 -10.88
N PHE A 89 -6.68 18.94 -11.24
CA PHE A 89 -7.19 17.81 -12.03
C PHE A 89 -6.38 17.49 -13.29
N PRO A 90 -6.04 18.45 -14.19
CA PRO A 90 -5.27 18.13 -15.40
C PRO A 90 -3.88 17.56 -15.10
N GLN A 91 -3.21 18.08 -14.08
CA GLN A 91 -1.89 17.61 -13.67
C GLN A 91 -1.96 16.23 -13.02
N HIS A 92 -3.00 15.98 -12.22
CA HIS A 92 -3.24 14.67 -11.63
C HIS A 92 -3.50 13.61 -12.71
N ILE A 93 -4.36 13.90 -13.71
CA ILE A 93 -4.62 12.95 -14.81
C ILE A 93 -3.35 12.67 -15.62
N LEU A 94 -2.55 13.71 -15.91
CA LEU A 94 -1.28 13.52 -16.61
C LEU A 94 -0.31 12.64 -15.80
N HIS A 95 -0.22 12.86 -14.48
CA HIS A 95 0.61 12.06 -13.58
C HIS A 95 0.15 10.59 -13.55
N ALA A 96 -1.16 10.37 -13.37
CA ALA A 96 -1.74 9.03 -13.38
C ALA A 96 -1.50 8.34 -14.73
N PHE A 97 -1.71 9.02 -15.86
CA PHE A 97 -1.44 8.49 -17.20
C PHE A 97 0.02 8.04 -17.33
N GLN A 98 0.98 8.90 -16.98
CA GLN A 98 2.40 8.56 -17.02
C GLN A 98 2.74 7.36 -16.13
N SER A 99 2.14 7.26 -14.94
CA SER A 99 2.33 6.13 -14.04
C SER A 99 1.82 4.81 -14.64
N HIS A 100 0.67 4.82 -15.32
CA HIS A 100 0.13 3.62 -15.97
C HIS A 100 0.95 3.23 -17.22
N VAL A 101 1.45 4.20 -17.98
CA VAL A 101 2.38 3.93 -19.09
C VAL A 101 3.64 3.22 -18.59
N ASN A 102 4.25 3.71 -17.51
CA ASN A 102 5.44 3.07 -16.93
C ASN A 102 5.16 1.63 -16.48
N LEU A 103 3.97 1.37 -15.92
CA LEU A 103 3.57 0.05 -15.46
C LEU A 103 3.34 -0.92 -16.64
N LEU A 104 2.69 -0.44 -17.71
CA LEU A 104 2.50 -1.22 -18.95
C LEU A 104 3.85 -1.53 -19.63
N GLU A 105 4.72 -0.54 -19.79
CA GLU A 105 6.08 -0.76 -20.32
C GLU A 105 6.86 -1.79 -19.48
N SER A 106 6.68 -1.77 -18.15
CA SER A 106 7.31 -2.74 -17.25
C SER A 106 6.73 -4.16 -17.40
N LEU A 107 5.43 -4.26 -17.71
CA LEU A 107 4.74 -5.53 -17.95
C LEU A 107 5.17 -6.16 -19.27
N ASP A 108 5.29 -5.35 -20.32
CA ASP A 108 5.79 -5.79 -21.64
C ASP A 108 7.22 -6.30 -21.58
N ALA A 109 8.04 -5.75 -20.68
CA ALA A 109 9.42 -6.18 -20.49
C ALA A 109 9.54 -7.50 -19.71
N VAL A 110 8.51 -7.91 -18.99
CA VAL A 110 8.43 -9.23 -18.37
C VAL A 110 7.90 -10.18 -19.45
N ASN A 111 8.61 -11.27 -19.72
CA ASN A 111 8.17 -12.31 -20.67
C ASN A 111 6.97 -13.12 -20.12
N ALA A 112 5.92 -12.43 -19.68
CA ALA A 112 4.66 -12.99 -19.22
C ALA A 112 3.85 -13.51 -20.41
N THR A 113 2.96 -14.46 -20.14
CA THR A 113 2.06 -14.97 -21.19
C THR A 113 1.04 -13.90 -21.59
N THR A 114 0.65 -13.87 -22.86
CA THR A 114 -0.37 -12.93 -23.35
C THR A 114 -1.68 -13.02 -22.56
N ASP A 115 -2.07 -14.22 -22.11
CA ASP A 115 -3.24 -14.40 -21.24
C ASP A 115 -3.07 -13.72 -19.87
N ALA A 116 -1.89 -13.83 -19.25
CA ALA A 116 -1.61 -13.15 -17.98
C ALA A 116 -1.61 -11.63 -18.14
N VAL A 117 -0.99 -11.12 -19.21
CA VAL A 117 -0.98 -9.69 -19.53
C VAL A 117 -2.40 -9.17 -19.72
N ASN A 118 -3.21 -9.83 -20.56
CA ASN A 118 -4.61 -9.47 -20.79
C ASN A 118 -5.44 -9.45 -19.50
N LYS A 119 -5.21 -10.39 -18.59
CA LYS A 119 -5.89 -10.42 -17.28
C LYS A 119 -5.46 -9.27 -16.39
N ILE A 120 -4.16 -8.96 -16.35
CA ILE A 120 -3.64 -7.82 -15.57
C ILE A 120 -4.23 -6.51 -16.10
N GLU A 121 -4.20 -6.29 -17.42
CA GLU A 121 -4.76 -5.08 -18.02
C GLU A 121 -6.25 -4.94 -17.72
N ARG A 122 -7.03 -6.00 -17.95
CA ARG A 122 -8.50 -5.94 -17.83
C ARG A 122 -8.99 -5.90 -16.38
N PHE A 123 -8.37 -6.65 -15.48
CA PHE A 123 -8.88 -6.83 -14.11
C PHE A 123 -8.10 -6.04 -13.05
N LEU A 124 -6.92 -5.50 -13.38
CA LEU A 124 -6.15 -4.66 -12.46
C LEU A 124 -6.01 -3.23 -12.98
N LEU A 125 -5.54 -3.03 -14.21
CA LEU A 125 -5.21 -1.68 -14.71
C LEU A 125 -6.46 -0.89 -15.08
N GLN A 126 -7.36 -1.46 -15.87
CA GLN A 126 -8.59 -0.78 -16.29
C GLN A 126 -9.42 -0.28 -15.07
N PRO A 127 -9.74 -1.11 -14.06
CA PRO A 127 -10.49 -0.63 -12.88
C PRO A 127 -9.74 0.45 -12.09
N ARG A 128 -8.40 0.40 -12.05
CA ARG A 128 -7.59 1.43 -11.39
C ARG A 128 -7.62 2.75 -12.15
N ILE A 129 -7.52 2.72 -13.48
CA ILE A 129 -7.64 3.92 -14.32
C ILE A 129 -9.02 4.53 -14.12
N GLU A 130 -10.09 3.73 -14.21
CA GLU A 130 -11.46 4.16 -13.99
C GLU A 130 -11.63 4.78 -12.58
N SER A 131 -11.14 4.10 -11.54
CA SER A 131 -11.17 4.61 -10.16
C SER A 131 -10.42 5.94 -10.01
N THR A 132 -9.25 6.08 -10.64
CA THR A 132 -8.44 7.32 -10.57
C THR A 132 -9.18 8.50 -11.21
N VAL A 133 -9.83 8.28 -12.36
CA VAL A 133 -10.57 9.32 -13.08
C VAL A 133 -11.88 9.64 -12.36
N LEU A 134 -12.69 8.64 -12.05
CA LEU A 134 -14.00 8.81 -11.41
C LEU A 134 -13.90 9.26 -9.95
N GLY A 135 -12.87 8.83 -9.23
CA GLY A 135 -12.61 9.25 -7.84
C GLY A 135 -12.47 10.76 -7.73
N ARG A 136 -11.74 11.38 -8.68
CA ARG A 136 -11.62 12.84 -8.77
C ARG A 136 -12.89 13.57 -9.15
N LEU A 137 -13.74 12.96 -9.98
CA LEU A 137 -15.03 13.54 -10.33
C LEU A 137 -15.98 13.52 -9.12
N ARG A 138 -15.92 12.47 -8.29
CA ARG A 138 -16.76 12.32 -7.10
C ARG A 138 -16.27 13.11 -5.89
N ALA A 139 -14.95 13.23 -5.73
CA ALA A 139 -14.31 13.99 -4.66
C ALA A 139 -13.32 15.01 -5.27
N PRO A 140 -13.82 16.18 -5.71
CA PRO A 140 -13.00 17.18 -6.39
C PRO A 140 -12.04 17.91 -5.44
N GLU A 141 -12.30 17.86 -4.13
CA GLU A 141 -11.47 18.49 -3.11
C GLU A 141 -10.05 17.92 -3.13
N LYS A 142 -9.08 18.83 -3.02
CA LYS A 142 -7.67 18.44 -2.92
C LYS A 142 -7.45 17.88 -1.53
N MET A 143 -7.09 16.60 -1.44
CA MET A 143 -6.67 16.03 -0.17
C MET A 143 -5.18 16.30 0.05
N PRO A 144 -4.75 16.66 1.28
CA PRO A 144 -3.34 16.72 1.61
C PRO A 144 -2.64 15.39 1.33
N ASN A 145 -1.32 15.47 1.07
CA ASN A 145 -0.50 14.28 0.89
C ASN A 145 -0.69 13.32 2.08
N TRP A 146 -0.92 12.03 1.81
CA TRP A 146 -1.20 11.03 2.85
C TRP A 146 -0.13 10.99 3.95
N LYS A 147 1.15 11.27 3.62
CA LYS A 147 2.26 11.36 4.59
C LYS A 147 2.04 12.48 5.60
N THR A 148 1.47 13.60 5.15
CA THR A 148 1.11 14.73 6.03
C THR A 148 -0.04 14.33 6.96
N ILE A 149 -0.98 13.52 6.48
CA ILE A 149 -2.09 13.01 7.30
C ILE A 149 -1.55 12.06 8.38
N PHE A 150 -0.64 11.15 8.05
CA PHE A 150 0.08 10.31 9.02
C PHE A 150 0.75 11.16 10.12
N ALA A 151 1.54 12.15 9.70
CA ALA A 151 2.20 13.07 10.63
C ALA A 151 1.21 13.84 11.51
N SER A 152 0.09 14.31 10.96
CA SER A 152 -0.94 15.05 11.73
C SER A 152 -1.67 14.20 12.78
N VAL A 153 -1.73 12.88 12.59
CA VAL A 153 -2.25 11.91 13.57
C VAL A 153 -1.14 11.49 14.56
N GLY A 154 0.07 12.02 14.39
CA GLY A 154 1.22 11.82 15.26
C GLY A 154 1.96 10.51 15.00
N PHE A 155 1.93 10.01 13.76
CA PHE A 155 2.89 9.00 13.31
C PHE A 155 4.18 9.68 12.85
N TYR A 156 5.31 9.03 13.06
CA TYR A 156 6.61 9.48 12.53
C TYR A 156 7.23 8.43 11.62
N PRO A 157 7.88 8.86 10.51
CA PRO A 157 8.49 7.94 9.56
C PRO A 157 9.71 7.25 10.18
N VAL A 158 9.92 6.00 9.79
CA VAL A 158 11.06 5.17 10.19
C VAL A 158 11.84 4.76 8.95
N THR A 159 13.16 4.89 9.01
CA THR A 159 14.03 4.44 7.93
C THR A 159 14.12 2.91 7.92
N PHE A 160 14.01 2.32 6.73
CA PHE A 160 14.29 0.89 6.56
C PHE A 160 15.76 0.56 6.87
N SER A 161 15.96 -0.68 7.32
CA SER A 161 17.30 -1.21 7.56
C SER A 161 18.03 -1.49 6.24
N ASN A 162 19.37 -1.47 6.27
CA ASN A 162 20.18 -1.89 5.12
C ASN A 162 19.90 -3.33 4.70
N PHE A 163 19.49 -4.19 5.64
CA PHE A 163 19.09 -5.56 5.36
C PHE A 163 17.79 -5.63 4.55
N THR A 164 16.80 -4.81 4.89
CA THR A 164 15.55 -4.67 4.11
C THR A 164 15.83 -4.20 2.68
N GLU A 165 16.74 -3.22 2.53
CA GLU A 165 17.19 -2.72 1.23
C GLU A 165 17.86 -3.83 0.40
N THR A 166 18.80 -4.55 1.01
CA THR A 166 19.49 -5.69 0.37
C THR A 166 18.49 -6.77 -0.07
N GLN A 167 17.48 -7.09 0.75
CA GLN A 167 16.44 -8.04 0.37
C GLN A 167 15.65 -7.58 -0.85
N ALA A 168 15.24 -6.31 -0.88
CA ALA A 168 14.50 -5.75 -2.01
C ALA A 168 15.34 -5.77 -3.29
N GLU A 169 16.62 -5.41 -3.21
CA GLU A 169 17.56 -5.56 -4.33
C GLU A 169 17.68 -7.01 -4.80
N CYS A 170 17.78 -7.98 -3.89
CA CYS A 170 17.86 -9.39 -4.23
C CYS A 170 16.62 -9.87 -4.98
N VAL A 171 15.42 -9.43 -4.57
CA VAL A 171 14.17 -9.75 -5.27
C VAL A 171 14.20 -9.19 -6.69
N VAL A 172 14.59 -7.93 -6.87
CA VAL A 172 14.64 -7.29 -8.19
C VAL A 172 15.71 -7.91 -9.09
N LYS A 173 16.88 -8.26 -8.55
CA LYS A 173 17.96 -8.95 -9.31
C LYS A 173 17.55 -10.33 -9.82
N ARG A 174 16.52 -10.96 -9.22
CA ARG A 174 15.96 -12.25 -9.66
C ARG A 174 14.88 -12.08 -10.73
N THR A 175 14.38 -10.87 -10.97
CA THR A 175 13.41 -10.59 -12.02
C THR A 175 14.09 -10.68 -13.40
N PRO A 176 13.49 -11.40 -14.38
CA PRO A 176 14.11 -11.58 -15.69
C PRO A 176 14.18 -10.29 -16.53
N ALA A 177 13.32 -9.31 -16.23
CA ALA A 177 13.24 -8.04 -16.94
C ALA A 177 14.33 -7.06 -16.50
N ARG A 178 15.11 -6.55 -17.47
CA ARG A 178 16.10 -5.48 -17.24
C ARG A 178 15.37 -4.14 -17.19
N GLY A 179 15.52 -3.40 -16.10
CA GLY A 179 14.94 -2.06 -15.94
C GLY A 179 14.27 -1.82 -14.58
N PHE A 180 13.99 -2.88 -13.83
CA PHE A 180 13.60 -2.76 -12.43
C PHE A 180 14.81 -2.45 -11.55
N HIS A 181 14.64 -1.55 -10.59
CA HIS A 181 15.60 -1.32 -9.51
C HIS A 181 14.91 -0.74 -8.28
N VAL A 182 15.62 -0.76 -7.15
CA VAL A 182 15.15 -0.19 -5.88
C VAL A 182 15.97 1.05 -5.56
N GLU A 183 15.31 2.11 -5.13
CA GLU A 183 15.95 3.34 -4.65
C GLU A 183 15.55 3.63 -3.21
N LYS A 184 16.51 4.02 -2.39
CA LYS A 184 16.25 4.62 -1.09
C LYS A 184 16.02 6.11 -1.27
N ARG A 185 14.81 6.58 -0.95
CA ARG A 185 14.46 8.01 -0.97
C ARG A 185 14.04 8.45 0.42
N GLN A 186 14.95 9.08 1.16
CA GLN A 186 14.72 9.45 2.57
C GLN A 186 14.36 8.22 3.42
N ALA A 187 13.14 8.16 3.97
CA ALA A 187 12.61 7.03 4.74
C ALA A 187 11.78 6.04 3.88
N LEU A 188 11.85 6.15 2.56
CA LEU A 188 11.10 5.31 1.62
C LEU A 188 12.01 4.31 0.93
N LEU A 189 11.42 3.16 0.60
CA LEU A 189 11.99 2.19 -0.33
C LEU A 189 11.14 2.19 -1.59
N VAL A 190 11.73 2.55 -2.73
CA VAL A 190 11.00 2.85 -3.96
C VAL A 190 11.35 1.84 -5.04
N LEU A 191 10.37 1.09 -5.52
CA LEU A 191 10.50 0.26 -6.71
C LEU A 191 10.35 1.14 -7.95
N CYS A 192 11.33 1.06 -8.84
CA CYS A 192 11.37 1.84 -10.06
C CYS A 192 11.40 0.95 -11.30
N TRP A 193 10.89 1.48 -12.41
CA TRP A 193 11.09 0.98 -13.77
C TRP A 193 11.73 2.09 -14.60
N GLN A 194 12.91 1.85 -15.18
CA GLN A 194 13.64 2.83 -16.00
C GLN A 194 13.81 4.21 -15.30
N ARG A 195 14.11 4.19 -13.99
CA ARG A 195 14.26 5.37 -13.10
C ARG A 195 12.96 6.12 -12.81
N ARG A 196 11.82 5.58 -13.18
CA ARG A 196 10.49 6.11 -12.84
C ARG A 196 9.89 5.28 -11.73
N GLU A 197 9.33 5.94 -10.72
CA GLU A 197 8.70 5.28 -9.58
C GLU A 197 7.45 4.51 -10.02
N LEU A 198 7.33 3.25 -9.58
CA LEU A 198 6.12 2.42 -9.73
C LEU A 198 5.36 2.29 -8.41
N MET A 199 6.09 2.14 -7.31
CA MET A 199 5.53 2.02 -5.97
C MET A 199 6.59 2.37 -4.93
N SER A 200 6.16 2.86 -3.78
CA SER A 200 7.01 3.10 -2.62
C SER A 200 6.43 2.46 -1.36
N ALA A 201 7.32 1.91 -0.55
CA ALA A 201 7.02 1.45 0.80
C ALA A 201 7.54 2.49 1.81
N SER A 202 6.84 2.60 2.92
CA SER A 202 7.18 3.45 4.05
C SER A 202 6.87 2.72 5.36
N ALA A 203 7.62 3.01 6.40
CA ALA A 203 7.37 2.52 7.75
C ALA A 203 7.14 3.68 8.70
N TRP A 204 6.27 3.48 9.68
CA TRP A 204 5.85 4.51 10.63
C TRP A 204 5.74 3.93 12.04
N ARG A 205 5.91 4.78 13.04
CA ARG A 205 5.66 4.45 14.46
C ARG A 205 4.69 5.45 15.08
N CYS A 206 3.99 5.01 16.11
CA CYS A 206 3.10 5.84 16.94
C CYS A 206 3.87 6.67 17.97
#